data_AF-A0A925NJP9-F1
#
_entry.id   AF-A0A925NJP9-F1
#
_cell.length_a   1.000
_cell.length_b   1.000
_cell.length_c   1.000
_cell.angle_alpha   90.00
_cell.angle_beta   90.00
_cell.angle_gamma   90.00
#
_symmetry.space_group_name_H-M   'P 1'
#
loop_
_entity.id
_entity.type
_entity.pdbx_description
1 polymer ?
#
loop_
_entity_poly.entity_id
_entity_poly.type
_entity_poly.pdbx_seq_one_letter_code
_entity_poly.pdbx_strand_id
1 'polypeptide(L)'
;MTSAAFAVLLNARRVSIWQTRAFFLITLAFIYTSVMNMIERPEGLHIASFFIGAILLVSFVSRSIRSVELRIGEVILDPEAKRFIEESVRRTGGINLLAHRPDGLDYQRKELETREVHKLTLEEAEFMFLEVEVSDSSEFVGDELKVTGVEIDGIRLLKCKSPAIPNAIAALLLDLRDKTGVLPHIYFGWTEGNPLGYVFKFLFFGEGETAPLTREILRQIERDPVRRPRILVG
;
A
#
# COMPACT_ATOMS: atom_id res chain seq x y z
N MET A 1 -40.03 -5.63 6.91
CA MET A 1 -41.13 -6.38 7.60
C MET A 1 -40.60 -7.62 8.33
N THR A 2 -39.82 -8.48 7.67
CA THR A 2 -39.12 -9.62 8.30
C THR A 2 -38.23 -9.24 9.48
N SER A 3 -37.45 -8.16 9.38
CA SER A 3 -36.59 -7.67 10.47
C SER A 3 -37.38 -7.24 11.72
N ALA A 4 -38.52 -6.57 11.55
CA ALA A 4 -39.39 -6.16 12.64
C ALA A 4 -40.08 -7.36 13.32
N ALA A 5 -40.55 -8.34 12.55
CA ALA A 5 -41.13 -9.57 13.08
C ALA A 5 -40.11 -10.38 13.89
N PHE A 6 -38.87 -10.47 13.42
CA PHE A 6 -37.77 -11.13 14.13
C PHE A 6 -37.38 -10.39 15.43
N ALA A 7 -37.33 -9.06 15.41
CA ALA A 7 -37.07 -8.26 16.61
C ALA A 7 -38.16 -8.45 17.68
N VAL A 8 -39.43 -8.51 17.27
CA VAL A 8 -40.57 -8.76 18.18
C VAL A 8 -40.55 -10.19 18.72
N LEU A 9 -40.17 -11.19 17.91
CA LEU A 9 -39.96 -12.56 18.37
C LEU A 9 -38.88 -12.64 19.46
N LEU A 10 -37.75 -11.94 19.28
CA LEU A 10 -36.67 -11.88 20.28
C LEU A 10 -37.13 -11.22 21.59
N ASN A 11 -37.97 -10.19 21.50
CA ASN A 11 -38.54 -9.53 22.68
C ASN A 11 -39.59 -10.42 23.38
N ALA A 12 -40.46 -11.10 22.62
CA ALA A 12 -41.52 -11.97 23.14
C ALA A 12 -41.01 -13.21 23.90
N ARG A 13 -39.78 -13.66 23.60
CA ARG A 13 -39.08 -14.72 24.35
C ARG A 13 -38.91 -14.43 25.84
N ARG A 14 -38.94 -13.15 26.24
CA ARG A 14 -38.77 -12.72 27.64
C ARG A 14 -40.09 -12.63 28.42
N VAL A 15 -41.23 -12.77 27.76
CA VAL A 15 -42.55 -12.46 28.35
C VAL A 15 -43.42 -13.71 28.48
N SER A 16 -43.57 -14.51 27.41
CA SER A 16 -44.43 -15.70 27.44
C SER A 16 -44.11 -16.70 26.33
N ILE A 17 -44.19 -18.00 26.65
CA ILE A 17 -43.89 -19.10 25.72
C ILE A 17 -44.92 -19.21 24.60
N TRP A 18 -46.18 -18.83 24.87
CA TRP A 18 -47.27 -18.83 23.89
C TRP A 18 -47.12 -17.70 22.86
N GLN A 19 -46.78 -16.50 23.32
CA GLN A 19 -46.51 -15.35 22.46
C GLN A 19 -45.28 -15.61 21.58
N THR A 20 -44.25 -16.25 22.13
CA THR A 20 -43.05 -16.66 21.38
C THR A 20 -43.41 -17.59 20.21
N ARG A 21 -44.26 -18.59 20.43
CA ARG A 21 -44.70 -19.52 19.37
C ARG A 21 -45.50 -18.81 18.28
N ALA A 22 -46.40 -17.89 18.66
CA ALA A 22 -47.18 -17.11 17.70
C ALA A 22 -46.29 -16.22 16.83
N PHE A 23 -45.38 -15.45 17.43
CA PHE A 23 -44.44 -14.60 16.68
C PHE A 23 -43.42 -15.41 15.86
N PHE A 24 -43.10 -16.63 16.27
CA PHE A 24 -42.24 -17.52 15.49
C PHE A 24 -42.91 -17.93 14.17
N LEU A 25 -44.19 -18.35 14.23
CA LEU A 25 -44.96 -18.68 13.02
C LEU A 25 -45.14 -17.48 12.09
N ILE A 26 -45.43 -16.30 12.65
CA ILE A 26 -45.55 -15.05 11.88
C ILE A 26 -44.21 -14.70 11.20
N THR A 27 -43.10 -14.84 11.93
CA THR A 27 -41.75 -14.59 11.37
C THR A 27 -41.45 -15.57 10.23
N LEU A 28 -41.79 -16.86 10.39
CA LEU A 28 -41.60 -17.87 9.35
C LEU A 28 -42.43 -17.57 8.09
N ALA A 29 -43.69 -17.15 8.25
CA ALA A 29 -44.54 -16.73 7.15
C ALA A 29 -43.97 -15.50 6.40
N PHE A 30 -43.42 -14.52 7.12
CA PHE A 30 -42.77 -13.37 6.50
C PHE A 30 -41.47 -13.73 5.78
N ILE A 31 -40.67 -14.67 6.32
CA ILE A 31 -39.48 -15.17 5.63
C ILE A 31 -39.90 -15.86 4.34
N TYR A 32 -40.89 -16.76 4.40
CA TYR A 32 -41.39 -17.49 3.24
C TYR A 32 -41.88 -16.55 2.14
N THR A 33 -42.74 -15.59 2.50
CA THR A 33 -43.25 -14.60 1.53
C THR A 33 -42.16 -13.68 0.98
N SER A 34 -41.14 -13.35 1.76
CA SER A 34 -39.99 -12.57 1.27
C SER A 34 -39.15 -13.36 0.27
N VAL A 35 -38.89 -14.64 0.54
CA VAL A 35 -38.17 -15.53 -0.39
C VAL A 35 -38.96 -15.72 -1.67
N MET A 36 -40.27 -15.96 -1.56
CA MET A 36 -41.13 -16.14 -2.74
C MET A 36 -41.18 -14.87 -3.60
N ASN A 37 -41.35 -13.69 -2.97
CA ASN A 37 -41.29 -12.41 -3.68
C ASN A 37 -39.94 -12.19 -4.40
N MET A 38 -38.84 -12.62 -3.80
CA MET A 38 -37.50 -12.50 -4.40
C MET A 38 -37.30 -13.44 -5.59
N ILE A 39 -37.95 -14.60 -5.60
CA ILE A 39 -37.91 -15.58 -6.70
C ILE A 39 -38.87 -15.21 -7.84
N GLU A 40 -40.11 -14.84 -7.51
CA GLU A 40 -41.16 -14.53 -8.50
C GLU A 40 -40.93 -13.18 -9.20
N ARG A 41 -40.35 -12.20 -8.50
CA ARG A 41 -40.08 -10.85 -9.02
C ARG A 41 -38.65 -10.40 -8.71
N PRO A 42 -37.65 -10.96 -9.43
CA PRO A 42 -36.24 -10.68 -9.19
C PRO A 42 -35.79 -9.33 -9.76
N GLU A 43 -36.67 -8.54 -10.38
CA GLU A 43 -36.28 -7.30 -11.07
C GLU A 43 -35.60 -6.32 -10.13
N GLY A 44 -36.12 -6.18 -8.90
CA GLY A 44 -35.51 -5.33 -7.87
C GLY A 44 -34.12 -5.82 -7.42
N LEU A 45 -33.93 -7.13 -7.32
CA LEU A 45 -32.64 -7.73 -6.96
C LEU A 45 -31.60 -7.53 -8.06
N HIS A 46 -32.00 -7.68 -9.33
CA HIS A 46 -31.13 -7.45 -10.48
C HIS A 46 -30.66 -5.99 -10.54
N ILE A 47 -31.59 -5.04 -10.38
CA ILE A 47 -31.26 -3.61 -10.38
C ILE A 47 -30.32 -3.29 -9.21
N ALA A 48 -30.62 -3.75 -8.00
CA ALA A 48 -29.77 -3.53 -6.83
C ALA A 48 -28.37 -4.11 -7.00
N SER A 49 -28.27 -5.35 -7.51
CA SER A 49 -26.97 -6.01 -7.76
C SER A 49 -26.15 -5.26 -8.81
N PHE A 50 -26.79 -4.76 -9.87
CA PHE A 50 -26.13 -3.93 -10.88
C PHE A 50 -25.59 -2.63 -10.28
N PHE A 51 -26.39 -1.92 -9.48
CA PHE A 51 -25.94 -0.70 -8.81
C PHE A 51 -24.78 -0.96 -7.84
N ILE A 52 -24.85 -2.02 -7.03
CA ILE A 52 -23.75 -2.41 -6.14
C ILE A 52 -22.49 -2.70 -6.95
N GLY A 53 -22.60 -3.50 -8.01
CA GLY A 53 -21.48 -3.80 -8.91
C GLY A 53 -20.87 -2.54 -9.53
N ALA A 54 -21.71 -1.62 -10.02
CA ALA A 54 -21.28 -0.35 -10.59
C ALA A 54 -20.57 0.55 -9.56
N ILE A 55 -21.12 0.68 -8.36
CA ILE A 55 -20.50 1.45 -7.27
C ILE A 55 -19.16 0.85 -6.88
N LEU A 56 -19.06 -0.47 -6.74
CA LEU A 56 -17.82 -1.15 -6.43
C LEU A 56 -16.77 -0.94 -7.52
N LEU A 57 -17.18 -1.04 -8.79
CA LEU A 57 -16.29 -0.81 -9.95
C LEU A 57 -15.79 0.63 -9.99
N VAL A 58 -16.68 1.62 -9.90
CA VAL A 58 -16.29 3.04 -9.88
C VAL A 58 -15.40 3.34 -8.67
N SER A 59 -15.71 2.78 -7.51
CA SER A 59 -14.90 2.95 -6.29
C SER A 59 -13.51 2.34 -6.45
N PHE A 60 -13.42 1.16 -7.05
CA PHE A 60 -12.15 0.49 -7.34
C PHE A 60 -11.31 1.32 -8.32
N VAL A 61 -11.88 1.73 -9.45
CA VAL A 61 -11.20 2.56 -10.45
C VAL A 61 -10.72 3.89 -9.83
N SER A 62 -11.60 4.56 -9.08
CA SER A 62 -11.26 5.80 -8.37
C SER A 62 -10.12 5.60 -7.37
N ARG A 63 -10.08 4.45 -6.68
CA ARG A 63 -9.01 4.10 -5.74
C ARG A 63 -7.70 3.82 -6.47
N SER A 64 -7.73 3.05 -7.56
CA SER A 64 -6.53 2.72 -8.35
C SER A 64 -5.90 3.97 -8.98
N ILE A 65 -6.71 4.91 -9.47
CA ILE A 65 -6.18 6.18 -10.01
C ILE A 65 -5.54 7.01 -8.90
N ARG A 66 -6.25 7.18 -7.76
CA ARG A 66 -5.74 7.95 -6.62
C ARG A 66 -4.48 7.35 -5.99
N SER A 67 -4.27 6.03 -6.08
CA SER A 67 -3.07 5.39 -5.52
C SER A 67 -1.79 5.62 -6.34
N VAL A 68 -1.90 6.10 -7.58
CA VAL A 68 -0.74 6.36 -8.46
C VAL A 68 -0.43 7.85 -8.58
N GLU A 69 -1.29 8.72 -8.05
CA GLU A 69 -1.05 10.15 -7.96
C GLU A 69 0.05 10.45 -6.92
N LEU A 70 1.14 11.11 -7.34
CA LEU A 70 2.18 11.55 -6.42
C LEU A 70 1.71 12.81 -5.68
N ARG A 71 1.44 12.64 -4.39
CA ARG A 71 0.93 13.69 -3.49
C ARG A 71 2.01 14.41 -2.69
N ILE A 72 3.28 14.11 -2.98
CA ILE A 72 4.42 14.72 -2.31
C ILE A 72 4.98 15.75 -3.29
N GLY A 73 4.86 17.02 -2.92
CA GLY A 73 5.32 18.17 -3.69
C GLY A 73 6.78 18.53 -3.44
N GLU A 74 7.29 18.33 -2.21
CA GLU A 74 8.68 18.64 -1.87
C GLU A 74 9.32 17.54 -1.01
N VAL A 75 10.60 17.25 -1.25
CA VAL A 75 11.40 16.34 -0.43
C VAL A 75 12.47 17.13 0.31
N ILE A 76 12.41 17.09 1.64
CA ILE A 76 13.33 17.78 2.54
C ILE A 76 14.29 16.74 3.11
N LEU A 77 15.55 16.81 2.67
CA LEU A 77 16.64 16.02 3.21
C LEU A 77 17.24 16.75 4.41
N ASP A 78 17.41 16.06 5.52
CA ASP A 78 18.21 16.58 6.62
C ASP A 78 19.70 16.66 6.24
N PRO A 79 20.53 17.34 7.04
CA PRO A 79 21.95 17.48 6.73
C PRO A 79 22.70 16.15 6.57
N GLU A 80 22.30 15.12 7.32
CA GLU A 80 22.96 13.82 7.32
C GLU A 80 22.58 12.98 6.08
N ALA A 81 21.30 12.92 5.73
CA ALA A 81 20.82 12.32 4.48
C ALA A 81 21.46 12.98 3.28
N LYS A 82 21.51 14.32 3.26
CA LYS A 82 22.17 15.07 2.20
C LYS A 82 23.66 14.71 2.09
N ARG A 83 24.37 14.60 3.22
CA ARG A 83 25.77 14.17 3.25
C ARG A 83 25.94 12.78 2.64
N PHE A 84 25.10 11.81 3.00
CA PHE A 84 25.19 10.44 2.46
C PHE A 84 25.02 10.41 0.94
N ILE A 85 24.00 11.11 0.42
CA ILE A 85 23.74 11.18 -1.02
C ILE A 85 24.93 11.80 -1.75
N GLU A 86 25.41 12.95 -1.29
CA GLU A 86 26.51 13.64 -1.94
C GLU A 86 27.82 12.84 -1.88
N GLU A 87 28.10 12.16 -0.77
CA GLU A 87 29.27 11.27 -0.66
C GLU A 87 29.18 10.09 -1.63
N SER A 88 28.00 9.47 -1.75
CA SER A 88 27.77 8.35 -2.66
C SER A 88 27.97 8.77 -4.12
N VAL A 89 27.41 9.91 -4.52
CA VAL A 89 27.61 10.49 -5.86
C VAL A 89 29.07 10.81 -6.13
N ARG A 90 29.80 11.40 -5.17
CA ARG A 90 31.22 11.73 -5.34
C ARG A 90 32.12 10.50 -5.45
N ARG A 91 31.84 9.44 -4.68
CA ARG A 91 32.68 8.23 -4.63
C ARG A 91 32.41 7.25 -5.75
N THR A 92 31.12 6.97 -6.00
CA THR A 92 30.70 5.90 -6.93
C THR A 92 30.07 6.43 -8.22
N GLY A 93 29.70 7.72 -8.27
CA GLY A 93 28.95 8.29 -9.39
C GLY A 93 27.50 7.82 -9.46
N GLY A 94 27.03 7.05 -8.48
CA GLY A 94 25.70 6.44 -8.44
C GLY A 94 24.96 6.68 -7.14
N ILE A 95 23.68 6.35 -7.13
CA ILE A 95 22.83 6.30 -5.92
C ILE A 95 22.11 4.96 -5.94
N ASN A 96 22.48 4.05 -5.03
CA ASN A 96 21.86 2.73 -4.90
C ASN A 96 21.14 2.64 -3.56
N LEU A 97 19.80 2.62 -3.60
CA LEU A 97 18.95 2.50 -2.43
C LEU A 97 18.46 1.07 -2.25
N LEU A 98 18.42 0.58 -1.02
CA LEU A 98 17.89 -0.72 -0.68
C LEU A 98 16.64 -0.59 0.19
N ALA A 99 15.48 -0.98 -0.35
CA ALA A 99 14.23 -0.87 0.36
C ALA A 99 14.18 -1.88 1.50
N HIS A 100 13.95 -1.40 2.72
CA HIS A 100 13.92 -2.23 3.92
C HIS A 100 12.74 -1.89 4.82
N ARG A 101 12.29 -2.89 5.58
CA ARG A 101 11.19 -2.71 6.54
C ARG A 101 11.75 -2.28 7.90
N PRO A 102 11.13 -1.29 8.59
CA PRO A 102 11.63 -0.76 9.87
C PRO A 102 11.94 -1.78 10.98
N ASP A 103 11.34 -2.97 10.93
CA ASP A 103 11.51 -4.03 11.93
C ASP A 103 12.48 -5.16 11.51
N GLY A 104 13.15 -5.04 10.37
CA GLY A 104 14.13 -6.03 9.92
C GLY A 104 15.49 -5.82 10.58
N LEU A 105 15.89 -6.70 11.48
CA LEU A 105 17.11 -6.52 12.29
C LEU A 105 18.43 -6.86 11.58
N ASP A 106 18.41 -7.28 10.32
CA ASP A 106 19.61 -7.80 9.64
C ASP A 106 19.90 -7.10 8.30
N TYR A 107 20.40 -5.87 8.39
CA TYR A 107 20.81 -5.07 7.25
C TYR A 107 21.97 -5.72 6.47
N GLN A 108 22.97 -6.25 7.16
CA GLN A 108 24.16 -6.83 6.53
C GLN A 108 23.80 -8.06 5.69
N ARG A 109 22.99 -8.97 6.24
CA ARG A 109 22.51 -10.12 5.47
C ARG A 109 21.68 -9.69 4.27
N LYS A 110 20.80 -8.70 4.43
CA LYS A 110 19.97 -8.18 3.33
C LYS A 110 20.82 -7.61 2.19
N GLU A 111 21.87 -6.89 2.52
CA GLU A 111 22.83 -6.37 1.54
C GLU A 111 23.55 -7.52 0.82
N LEU A 112 24.06 -8.51 1.56
CA LEU A 112 24.74 -9.67 1.00
C LEU A 112 23.85 -10.48 0.05
N GLU A 113 22.61 -10.78 0.46
CA GLU A 113 21.63 -11.47 -0.38
C GLU A 113 21.37 -10.69 -1.68
N THR A 114 21.20 -9.37 -1.58
CA THR A 114 20.95 -8.51 -2.76
C THR A 114 22.16 -8.47 -3.69
N ARG A 115 23.37 -8.39 -3.14
CA ARG A 115 24.62 -8.45 -3.91
C ARG A 115 24.77 -9.79 -4.63
N GLU A 116 24.43 -10.89 -3.99
CA GLU A 116 24.49 -12.23 -4.59
C GLU A 116 23.51 -12.36 -5.75
N VAL A 117 22.24 -11.96 -5.56
CA VAL A 117 21.19 -12.04 -6.58
C VAL A 117 21.53 -11.19 -7.79
N HIS A 118 21.99 -9.95 -7.57
CA HIS A 118 22.32 -9.01 -8.63
C HIS A 118 23.76 -9.12 -9.14
N LYS A 119 24.57 -10.04 -8.60
CA LYS A 119 25.97 -10.26 -8.93
C LYS A 119 26.81 -8.97 -8.86
N LEU A 120 26.61 -8.19 -7.81
CA LEU A 120 27.26 -6.88 -7.61
C LEU A 120 28.51 -7.01 -6.75
N THR A 121 29.61 -6.43 -7.21
CA THR A 121 30.83 -6.26 -6.43
C THR A 121 30.73 -5.06 -5.47
N LEU A 122 31.62 -5.01 -4.48
CA LEU A 122 31.68 -3.89 -3.51
C LEU A 122 31.97 -2.54 -4.19
N GLU A 123 32.72 -2.54 -5.29
CA GLU A 123 33.10 -1.33 -6.03
C GLU A 123 31.98 -0.83 -6.94
N GLU A 124 31.08 -1.70 -7.39
CA GLU A 124 30.01 -1.36 -8.33
C GLU A 124 28.80 -0.68 -7.67
N ALA A 125 28.57 -0.92 -6.39
CA ALA A 125 27.44 -0.34 -5.67
C ALA A 125 27.74 -0.15 -4.18
N GLU A 126 27.74 1.10 -3.73
CA GLU A 126 27.61 1.47 -2.31
C GLU A 126 26.10 1.61 -2.01
N PHE A 127 25.58 0.76 -1.13
CA PHE A 127 24.16 0.76 -0.77
C PHE A 127 23.86 1.72 0.38
N MET A 128 22.73 2.41 0.25
CA MET A 128 22.08 3.11 1.36
C MET A 128 20.70 2.48 1.57
N PHE A 129 20.34 2.19 2.81
CA PHE A 129 19.04 1.64 3.12
C PHE A 129 17.97 2.73 3.11
N LEU A 130 16.77 2.39 2.68
CA LEU A 130 15.59 3.26 2.72
C LEU A 130 14.48 2.58 3.52
N GLU A 131 14.11 3.20 4.63
CA GLU A 131 12.98 2.83 5.45
C GLU A 131 11.87 3.86 5.33
N VAL A 132 10.68 3.38 5.00
CA VAL A 132 9.46 4.19 5.02
C VAL A 132 8.53 3.62 6.07
N GLU A 133 8.33 4.38 7.14
CA GLU A 133 7.36 4.05 8.18
C GLU A 133 5.97 4.54 7.76
N VAL A 134 4.96 3.67 7.89
CA VAL A 134 3.57 4.04 7.59
C VAL A 134 3.06 4.94 8.70
N SER A 135 2.84 6.22 8.39
CA SER A 135 2.20 7.16 9.31
C SER A 135 0.69 7.22 9.06
N ASP A 136 -0.07 7.54 10.11
CA ASP A 136 -1.48 7.86 9.92
C ASP A 136 -1.61 9.11 9.03
N SER A 137 -2.58 9.09 8.12
CA SER A 137 -2.94 10.22 7.26
C SER A 137 -3.24 11.51 8.02
N SER A 138 -3.62 11.39 9.30
CA SER A 138 -3.88 12.49 10.21
C SER A 138 -2.61 13.19 10.74
N GLU A 139 -1.49 12.47 10.84
CA GLU A 139 -0.18 13.01 11.26
C GLU A 139 0.66 13.56 10.10
N PHE A 140 0.22 13.30 8.86
CA PHE A 140 0.93 13.76 7.67
C PHE A 140 0.66 15.25 7.42
N VAL A 141 1.62 16.08 7.83
CA VAL A 141 1.56 17.54 7.66
C VAL A 141 2.04 17.91 6.25
N GLY A 142 1.09 17.99 5.31
CA GLY A 142 1.28 18.66 4.03
C GLY A 142 2.16 17.90 3.02
N ASP A 143 2.25 18.46 1.81
CA ASP A 143 2.88 17.88 0.61
C ASP A 143 4.42 17.69 0.73
N GLU A 144 4.98 17.59 1.94
CA GLU A 144 6.41 17.49 2.22
C GLU A 144 6.80 16.09 2.70
N LEU A 145 7.85 15.51 2.13
CA LEU A 145 8.49 14.29 2.61
C LEU A 145 9.80 14.64 3.31
N LYS A 146 9.83 14.48 4.64
CA LYS A 146 11.03 14.65 5.45
C LYS A 146 11.82 13.35 5.50
N VAL A 147 13.10 13.42 5.12
CA VAL A 147 14.02 12.28 5.09
C VAL A 147 15.18 12.56 6.03
N THR A 148 15.36 11.66 6.99
CA THR A 148 16.40 11.72 8.02
C THR A 148 17.48 10.70 7.72
N GLY A 149 18.74 11.13 7.71
CA GLY A 149 19.89 10.22 7.63
C GLY A 149 20.23 9.69 9.02
N VAL A 150 20.47 8.39 9.12
CA VAL A 150 20.96 7.73 10.33
C VAL A 150 22.09 6.77 9.94
N GLU A 151 23.19 6.77 10.68
CA GLU A 151 24.25 5.77 10.56
C GLU A 151 24.15 4.75 11.71
N ILE A 152 24.00 3.46 11.40
CA ILE A 152 23.93 2.38 12.38
C ILE A 152 25.00 1.35 12.02
N ASP A 153 25.99 1.14 12.89
CA ASP A 153 27.07 0.16 12.68
C ASP A 153 27.77 0.28 11.31
N GLY A 154 27.97 1.53 10.83
CA GLY A 154 28.57 1.83 9.52
C GLY A 154 27.61 1.73 8.33
N ILE A 155 26.34 1.40 8.57
CA ILE A 155 25.29 1.30 7.57
C ILE A 155 24.56 2.63 7.48
N ARG A 156 24.47 3.17 6.26
CA ARG A 156 23.76 4.42 5.97
C ARG A 156 22.29 4.12 5.73
N LEU A 157 21.43 4.78 6.51
CA LEU A 157 20.00 4.56 6.49
C LEU A 157 19.28 5.90 6.29
N LEU A 158 18.36 5.92 5.33
CA LEU A 158 17.43 7.02 5.08
C LEU A 158 16.07 6.62 5.65
N LYS A 159 15.57 7.38 6.62
CA LYS A 159 14.26 7.16 7.24
C LYS A 159 13.30 8.25 6.84
N CYS A 160 12.08 7.88 6.49
CA CYS A 160 10.99 8.83 6.29
C CYS A 160 9.65 8.23 6.74
N LYS A 161 8.66 9.10 6.93
CA LYS A 161 7.29 8.70 7.27
C LYS A 161 6.34 9.09 6.16
N SER A 162 5.44 8.20 5.76
CA SER A 162 4.44 8.51 4.74
C SER A 162 3.23 7.59 4.85
N PRO A 163 2.01 8.09 4.58
CA PRO A 163 0.83 7.24 4.48
C PRO A 163 0.85 6.30 3.27
N ALA A 164 1.72 6.57 2.27
CA ALA A 164 1.83 5.77 1.06
C ALA A 164 3.31 5.51 0.71
N ILE A 165 3.82 4.34 1.09
CA ILE A 165 5.20 3.91 0.83
C ILE A 165 5.62 4.10 -0.65
N PRO A 166 4.83 3.67 -1.65
CA PRO A 166 5.23 3.81 -3.06
C PRO A 166 5.43 5.28 -3.46
N ASN A 167 4.57 6.17 -2.96
CA ASN A 167 4.65 7.60 -3.23
C ASN A 167 5.91 8.21 -2.62
N ALA A 168 6.22 7.89 -1.36
CA ALA A 168 7.42 8.38 -0.69
C ALA A 168 8.70 7.99 -1.45
N ILE A 169 8.78 6.72 -1.85
CA ILE A 169 9.90 6.23 -2.65
C ILE A 169 9.98 6.95 -4.00
N ALA A 170 8.86 7.06 -4.72
CA ALA A 170 8.85 7.72 -6.03
C ALA A 170 9.25 9.20 -5.94
N ALA A 171 8.72 9.94 -4.95
CA ALA A 171 9.09 11.33 -4.72
C ALA A 171 10.59 11.47 -4.42
N LEU A 172 11.11 10.66 -3.51
CA LEU A 172 12.53 10.68 -3.16
C LEU A 172 13.41 10.40 -4.37
N LEU A 173 13.09 9.37 -5.17
CA LEU A 173 13.89 9.03 -6.34
C LEU A 173 13.88 10.14 -7.41
N LEU A 174 12.74 10.79 -7.63
CA LEU A 174 12.64 11.92 -8.55
C LEU A 174 13.41 13.13 -8.03
N ASP A 175 13.28 13.44 -6.75
CA ASP A 175 13.99 14.55 -6.10
C ASP A 175 15.51 14.35 -6.14
N LEU A 176 16.00 13.15 -5.81
CA LEU A 176 17.41 12.81 -5.88
C LEU A 176 17.95 12.95 -7.30
N ARG A 177 17.19 12.46 -8.30
CA ARG A 177 17.55 12.63 -9.71
C ARG A 177 17.66 14.11 -10.08
N ASP A 178 16.67 14.91 -9.72
CA ASP A 178 16.59 16.31 -10.13
C ASP A 178 17.66 17.17 -9.44
N LYS A 179 17.99 16.88 -8.17
CA LYS A 179 19.03 17.58 -7.40
C LYS A 179 20.45 17.17 -7.76
N THR A 180 20.69 15.89 -8.03
CA THR A 180 22.05 15.36 -8.25
C THR A 180 22.41 15.18 -9.73
N GLY A 181 21.41 15.12 -10.61
CA GLY A 181 21.59 14.77 -12.02
C GLY A 181 21.91 13.28 -12.27
N VAL A 182 22.01 12.47 -11.21
CA VAL A 182 22.29 11.03 -11.28
C VAL A 182 20.98 10.26 -11.22
N LEU A 183 20.84 9.17 -12.00
CA LEU A 183 19.64 8.33 -11.95
C LEU A 183 19.75 7.35 -10.78
N PRO A 184 18.90 7.48 -9.74
CA PRO A 184 18.95 6.56 -8.62
C PRO A 184 18.35 5.20 -9.00
N HIS A 185 18.93 4.16 -8.41
CA HIS A 185 18.45 2.80 -8.46
C HIS A 185 17.90 2.41 -7.09
N ILE A 186 16.74 1.77 -7.06
CA ILE A 186 16.22 1.16 -5.83
C ILE A 186 16.03 -0.34 -6.01
N TYR A 187 16.47 -1.09 -4.99
CA TYR A 187 16.40 -2.54 -4.94
C TYR A 187 15.33 -2.96 -3.93
N PHE A 188 14.40 -3.79 -4.38
CA PHE A 188 13.37 -4.40 -3.54
C PHE A 188 13.64 -5.89 -3.39
N GLY A 189 13.74 -6.35 -2.14
CA GLY A 189 13.79 -7.77 -1.86
C GLY A 189 12.44 -8.44 -2.12
N TRP A 190 12.47 -9.72 -2.49
CA TRP A 190 11.26 -10.54 -2.49
C TRP A 190 10.67 -10.64 -1.08
N THR A 191 9.35 -10.53 -1.00
CA THR A 191 8.64 -10.92 0.21
C THR A 191 8.28 -12.40 0.06
N GLU A 192 8.89 -13.27 0.85
CA GLU A 192 8.48 -14.68 0.90
C GLU A 192 7.09 -14.80 1.57
N GLY A 193 6.13 -15.43 0.90
CA GLY A 193 4.78 -15.65 1.41
C GLY A 193 3.80 -16.27 0.41
N ASN A 194 2.59 -16.61 0.86
CA ASN A 194 1.56 -17.22 0.02
C ASN A 194 0.94 -16.19 -0.96
N PRO A 195 0.99 -16.41 -2.29
CA PRO A 195 0.44 -15.51 -3.31
C PRO A 195 -1.01 -15.08 -3.07
N LEU A 196 -1.87 -15.97 -2.58
CA LEU A 196 -3.27 -15.66 -2.31
C LEU A 196 -3.42 -14.67 -1.14
N GLY A 197 -2.57 -14.80 -0.10
CA GLY A 197 -2.57 -13.89 1.04
C GLY A 197 -2.20 -12.46 0.65
N TYR A 198 -1.33 -12.28 -0.35
CA TYR A 198 -0.98 -10.97 -0.87
C TYR A 198 -2.10 -10.31 -1.67
N VAL A 199 -2.83 -11.07 -2.49
CA VAL A 199 -4.00 -10.56 -3.21
C VAL A 199 -5.09 -10.10 -2.22
N PHE A 200 -5.33 -10.88 -1.16
CA PHE A 200 -6.26 -10.48 -0.09
C PHE A 200 -5.75 -9.22 0.65
N LYS A 201 -4.45 -9.14 0.99
CA LYS A 201 -3.91 -7.93 1.62
C LYS A 201 -3.97 -6.70 0.70
N PHE A 202 -3.72 -6.86 -0.59
CA PHE A 202 -3.86 -5.80 -1.57
C PHE A 202 -5.33 -5.32 -1.70
N LEU A 203 -6.29 -6.24 -1.82
CA LEU A 203 -7.70 -5.89 -1.96
C LEU A 203 -8.28 -5.21 -0.72
N PHE A 204 -7.93 -5.68 0.47
CA PHE A 204 -8.52 -5.21 1.73
C PHE A 204 -7.71 -4.09 2.40
N PHE A 205 -6.38 -4.12 2.31
CA PHE A 205 -5.47 -3.22 3.01
C PHE A 205 -4.62 -2.35 2.06
N GLY A 206 -4.55 -2.65 0.77
CA GLY A 206 -3.68 -1.92 -0.18
C GLY A 206 -2.18 -2.19 0.01
N GLU A 207 -1.83 -3.11 0.90
CA GLU A 207 -0.46 -3.50 1.22
C GLU A 207 -0.09 -4.74 0.40
N GLY A 208 0.86 -4.63 -0.52
CA GLY A 208 1.31 -5.82 -1.25
C GLY A 208 2.18 -5.62 -2.48
N GLU A 209 2.16 -4.44 -3.11
CA GLU A 209 2.92 -4.23 -4.36
C GLU A 209 3.68 -2.90 -4.36
N THR A 210 4.61 -2.71 -3.42
CA THR A 210 5.41 -1.48 -3.38
C THR A 210 6.21 -1.28 -4.68
N ALA A 211 6.96 -2.29 -5.13
CA ALA A 211 7.80 -2.15 -6.31
C ALA A 211 7.01 -1.90 -7.62
N PRO A 212 5.94 -2.67 -7.94
CA PRO A 212 5.11 -2.41 -9.11
C PRO A 212 4.42 -1.03 -9.06
N LEU A 213 3.87 -0.64 -7.90
CA LEU A 213 3.21 0.66 -7.76
C LEU A 213 4.21 1.81 -7.88
N THR A 214 5.37 1.74 -7.22
CA THR A 214 6.42 2.76 -7.38
C THR A 214 6.83 2.87 -8.85
N ARG A 215 6.97 1.75 -9.56
CA ARG A 215 7.33 1.76 -11.00
C ARG A 215 6.26 2.46 -11.83
N GLU A 216 5.00 2.20 -11.53
CA GLU A 216 3.86 2.77 -12.26
C GLU A 216 3.71 4.27 -11.97
N ILE A 217 3.90 4.71 -10.72
CA ILE A 217 3.97 6.14 -10.35
C ILE A 217 5.08 6.84 -11.14
N LEU A 218 6.30 6.28 -11.13
CA LEU A 218 7.43 6.82 -11.88
C LEU A 218 7.15 6.85 -13.39
N ARG A 219 6.41 5.87 -13.93
CA ARG A 219 6.04 5.82 -15.36
C ARG A 219 5.05 6.91 -15.75
N GLN A 220 4.10 7.23 -14.87
CA GLN A 220 3.11 8.28 -15.14
C GLN A 220 3.74 9.67 -15.11
N ILE A 221 4.69 9.89 -14.19
CA ILE A 221 5.35 11.19 -14.00
C ILE A 221 6.48 11.40 -15.01
N GLU A 222 7.44 10.47 -15.06
CA GLU A 222 8.54 10.51 -16.02
C GLU A 222 8.27 9.55 -17.17
N ARG A 223 7.78 10.11 -18.28
CA ARG A 223 7.43 9.34 -19.47
C ARG A 223 8.66 8.81 -20.19
N ASP A 224 9.80 9.52 -20.13
CA ASP A 224 11.05 9.10 -20.76
C ASP A 224 11.70 7.95 -19.96
N PRO A 225 11.79 6.73 -20.52
CA PRO A 225 12.39 5.59 -19.82
C PRO A 225 13.87 5.81 -19.46
N VAL A 226 14.60 6.65 -20.21
CA VAL A 226 16.03 6.89 -19.99
C VAL A 226 16.25 7.80 -18.79
N ARG A 227 15.32 8.73 -18.52
CA ARG A 227 15.38 9.66 -17.38
C ARG A 227 14.66 9.15 -16.13
N ARG A 228 14.08 7.96 -16.20
CA ARG A 228 13.31 7.37 -15.10
C ARG A 228 14.24 6.67 -14.11
N PRO A 229 14.12 6.94 -12.79
CA PRO A 229 14.75 6.12 -11.77
C PRO A 229 14.45 4.63 -11.96
N ARG A 230 15.43 3.76 -11.67
CA ARG A 230 15.30 2.32 -11.93
C ARG A 230 14.84 1.57 -10.70
N ILE A 231 13.87 0.69 -10.91
CA ILE A 231 13.39 -0.25 -9.90
C ILE A 231 13.91 -1.64 -10.25
N LEU A 232 14.68 -2.21 -9.34
CA LEU A 232 15.19 -3.58 -9.40
C LEU A 232 14.48 -4.42 -8.35
N VAL A 233 14.12 -5.64 -8.73
CA VAL A 233 13.48 -6.62 -7.86
C VAL A 233 14.31 -7.89 -7.92
N GLY A 234 14.69 -8.44 -6.77
CA GLY A 234 15.65 -9.52 -6.66
C GLY A 234 15.85 -9.96 -5.22
#